data_AF-R6H1H9-F1
#
_entry.id   AF-R6H1H9-F1
#
_cell.length_a   1.000
_cell.length_b   1.000
_cell.length_c   1.000
_cell.angle_alpha   90.00
_cell.angle_beta   90.00
_cell.angle_gamma   90.00
#
_symmetry.space_group_name_H-M   'P 1'
#
loop_
_entity.id
_entity.type
_entity.pdbx_description
1 polymer ?
#
loop_
_entity_poly.entity_id
_entity_poly.type
_entity_poly.pdbx_seq_one_letter_code
_entity_poly.pdbx_strand_id
1 'polypeptide(L)'
;MHKYFILLLVILIILIIIFTVIVYNELVTLRNAVTSSWKDLTKLIDEYMKLSGNDTDEYNKLIAVEDIIDYFYKVDSNDPKLEDIKEKIKVQKRVYNDYVLALDNKTMLFPFNLVASFFGFSKWPYFRD
;
A
#
# COMPACT_ATOMS: atom_id res chain seq x y z
N MET A 1 26.91 42.32 8.63
CA MET A 1 26.11 41.76 7.51
C MET A 1 26.33 40.27 7.30
N HIS A 2 27.56 39.76 7.16
CA HIS A 2 27.81 38.32 6.95
C HIS A 2 27.31 37.37 8.07
N LYS A 3 27.43 37.75 9.36
CA LYS A 3 26.99 36.89 10.48
C LYS A 3 25.48 36.58 10.44
N TYR A 4 24.66 37.59 10.12
CA TYR A 4 23.20 37.41 9.98
C TYR A 4 22.84 36.57 8.76
N PHE A 5 23.61 36.70 7.67
CA PHE A 5 23.43 35.88 6.48
C PHE A 5 23.73 34.40 6.77
N ILE A 6 24.82 34.10 7.48
CA ILE A 6 25.15 32.72 7.90
C ILE A 6 24.07 32.17 8.82
N LEU A 7 23.60 32.95 9.79
CA LEU A 7 22.53 32.54 10.70
C LEU A 7 21.23 32.20 9.93
N LEU A 8 20.86 33.01 8.95
CA LEU A 8 19.69 32.78 8.11
C LEU A 8 19.83 31.46 7.34
N LEU A 9 21.00 31.18 6.74
CA LEU A 9 21.26 29.92 6.05
C LEU A 9 21.14 28.71 6.98
N VAL A 10 21.67 28.80 8.20
CA VAL A 10 21.58 27.71 9.18
C VAL A 10 20.12 27.46 9.55
N ILE A 11 19.34 28.51 9.81
CA ILE A 11 17.91 28.37 10.11
C ILE A 11 17.16 27.73 8.94
N LEU A 12 17.45 28.16 7.70
CA LEU A 12 16.85 27.58 6.50
C LEU A 12 17.15 26.09 6.37
N ILE A 13 18.40 25.66 6.60
CA ILE A 13 18.79 24.25 6.57
C ILE A 13 18.03 23.45 7.64
N ILE A 14 17.92 23.98 8.86
CA ILE A 14 17.16 23.32 9.93
C ILE A 14 15.69 23.15 9.54
N LEU A 15 15.07 24.17 8.93
CA LEU A 15 13.70 24.08 8.45
C LEU A 15 13.53 23.01 7.35
N ILE A 16 14.49 22.91 6.42
CA ILE A 16 14.47 21.87 5.37
C ILE A 16 14.59 20.47 5.98
N ILE A 17 15.45 20.28 6.99
CA ILE A 17 15.60 18.99 7.67
C ILE A 17 14.31 18.60 8.38
N ILE A 18 13.73 19.51 9.16
CA ILE A 18 12.46 19.27 9.88
C ILE A 18 11.35 18.91 8.87
N PHE A 19 11.23 19.70 7.80
CA PHE A 19 10.27 19.45 6.73
C PHE A 19 10.45 18.06 6.11
N THR A 20 11.69 17.67 5.80
CA THR A 20 12.01 16.36 5.21
C THR A 20 11.62 15.21 6.12
N VAL A 21 11.88 15.31 7.42
CA VAL A 21 11.50 14.29 8.41
C VAL A 21 9.99 14.11 8.49
N ILE A 22 9.23 15.22 8.50
CA ILE A 22 7.76 15.17 8.55
C ILE A 22 7.21 14.44 7.31
N VAL A 23 7.65 14.86 6.12
CA VAL A 23 7.19 14.27 4.86
C VAL A 23 7.57 12.80 4.77
N TYR A 24 8.80 12.44 5.12
CA TYR A 24 9.27 11.06 5.10
C TYR A 24 8.41 10.16 5.99
N ASN A 25 8.14 10.58 7.24
CA ASN A 25 7.33 9.80 8.17
C ASN A 25 5.89 9.60 7.67
N GLU A 26 5.31 10.62 7.02
CA GLU A 26 3.98 10.51 6.44
C GLU A 26 3.95 9.51 5.27
N LEU A 27 4.93 9.57 4.37
CA LEU A 27 5.06 8.60 3.28
C LEU A 27 5.28 7.17 3.80
N VAL A 28 6.09 7.00 4.86
CA VAL A 28 6.28 5.70 5.52
C VAL A 28 4.97 5.19 6.12
N THR A 29 4.18 6.07 6.73
CA THR A 29 2.88 5.69 7.32
C THR A 29 1.92 5.15 6.25
N LEU A 30 1.84 5.83 5.10
CA LEU A 30 1.04 5.36 3.97
C LEU A 30 1.56 4.04 3.39
N ARG A 31 2.88 3.90 3.25
CA ARG A 31 3.51 2.64 2.82
C ARG A 31 3.19 1.47 3.76
N ASN A 32 3.21 1.73 5.06
CA ASN A 32 2.84 0.75 6.07
C ASN A 32 1.35 0.38 5.98
N ALA A 33 0.46 1.34 5.71
CA ALA A 33 -0.96 1.08 5.50
C ALA A 33 -1.21 0.18 4.28
N VAL A 34 -0.56 0.45 3.15
CA VAL A 34 -0.59 -0.43 1.95
C VAL A 34 -0.13 -1.85 2.30
N THR A 35 1.02 -1.96 2.97
CA THR A 35 1.61 -3.25 3.35
C THR A 35 0.74 -4.02 4.36
N SER A 36 0.11 -3.32 5.29
CA SER A 36 -0.81 -3.94 6.26
C SER A 36 -2.06 -4.44 5.58
N SER A 37 -2.68 -3.61 4.73
CA SER A 37 -3.87 -4.00 3.98
C SER A 37 -3.61 -5.20 3.07
N TRP A 38 -2.41 -5.26 2.46
CA TRP A 38 -1.95 -6.40 1.69
C TRP A 38 -1.90 -7.69 2.51
N LYS A 39 -1.32 -7.63 3.72
CA LYS A 39 -1.24 -8.77 4.64
C LYS A 39 -2.63 -9.24 5.05
N ASP A 40 -3.57 -8.34 5.29
CA ASP A 40 -4.93 -8.70 5.71
C ASP A 40 -5.72 -9.32 4.55
N LEU A 41 -5.57 -8.82 3.32
CA LEU A 41 -6.13 -9.44 2.12
C LEU A 41 -5.59 -10.87 1.93
N THR A 42 -4.28 -11.04 2.10
CA THR A 42 -3.60 -12.34 1.98
C THR A 42 -4.13 -13.36 3.00
N LYS A 43 -4.40 -12.95 4.24
CA LYS A 43 -4.96 -13.85 5.26
C LYS A 43 -6.36 -14.34 4.90
N LEU A 44 -7.22 -13.46 4.39
CA LEU A 44 -8.56 -13.83 3.95
C LEU A 44 -8.52 -14.83 2.79
N ILE A 45 -7.55 -14.64 1.88
CA ILE A 45 -7.30 -15.54 0.77
C ILE A 45 -6.83 -16.92 1.26
N ASP A 46 -5.88 -16.95 2.20
CA ASP A 46 -5.40 -18.20 2.82
C ASP A 46 -6.54 -18.95 3.53
N GLU A 47 -7.41 -18.23 4.24
CA GLU A 47 -8.61 -18.78 4.88
C GLU A 47 -9.59 -19.36 3.84
N TYR A 48 -9.85 -18.64 2.74
CA TYR A 48 -10.68 -19.11 1.63
C TYR A 48 -10.15 -20.41 1.04
N MET A 49 -8.85 -20.47 0.75
CA MET A 49 -8.19 -21.64 0.15
C MET A 49 -8.33 -22.87 1.05
N LYS A 50 -8.02 -22.73 2.35
CA LYS A 50 -8.17 -23.80 3.35
C LYS A 50 -9.58 -24.36 3.42
N LEU A 51 -10.60 -23.51 3.33
CA LEU A 51 -11.99 -23.93 3.37
C LEU A 51 -12.46 -24.55 2.05
N SER A 52 -11.90 -24.12 0.92
CA SER A 52 -12.22 -24.66 -0.41
C SER A 52 -11.60 -26.04 -0.69
N GLY A 53 -10.65 -26.48 0.13
CA GLY A 53 -9.93 -27.75 -0.07
C GLY A 53 -8.84 -27.70 -1.15
N ASN A 54 -8.50 -26.51 -1.65
CA ASN A 54 -7.40 -26.29 -2.59
C ASN A 54 -6.10 -25.98 -1.84
N ASP A 55 -4.99 -26.55 -2.31
CA ASP A 55 -3.68 -26.46 -1.65
C ASP A 55 -3.09 -25.03 -1.72
N THR A 56 -2.52 -24.58 -0.61
CA THR A 56 -2.09 -23.18 -0.36
C THR A 56 -0.76 -22.78 -1.01
N ASP A 57 -0.07 -23.73 -1.66
CA ASP A 57 1.32 -23.58 -2.08
C ASP A 57 1.52 -22.84 -3.43
N GLU A 58 0.45 -22.63 -4.20
CA GLU A 58 0.52 -21.94 -5.51
C GLU A 58 0.47 -20.40 -5.38
N TYR A 59 -0.03 -19.88 -4.25
CA TYR A 59 -0.23 -18.46 -3.98
C TYR A 59 1.09 -17.65 -3.86
N ASN A 60 2.15 -18.27 -3.32
CA ASN A 60 3.45 -17.62 -3.11
C ASN A 60 4.22 -17.32 -4.42
N LYS A 61 3.75 -17.84 -5.56
CA LYS A 61 4.38 -17.63 -6.89
C LYS A 61 3.71 -16.56 -7.74
N LEU A 62 2.58 -16.00 -7.30
CA LEU A 62 1.80 -15.10 -8.15
C LEU A 62 2.35 -13.68 -8.07
N ILE A 63 3.05 -13.31 -9.15
CA ILE A 63 3.67 -12.00 -9.39
C ILE A 63 2.61 -10.89 -9.58
N ALA A 64 1.32 -11.23 -9.68
CA ALA A 64 0.22 -10.29 -9.69
C ALA A 64 -0.96 -10.81 -8.86
N VAL A 65 -1.39 -9.99 -7.90
CA VAL A 65 -2.60 -10.21 -7.08
C VAL A 65 -3.87 -10.21 -7.92
N GLU A 66 -3.83 -9.53 -9.07
CA GLU A 66 -4.93 -9.48 -10.03
C GLU A 66 -5.38 -10.91 -10.42
N ASP A 67 -4.41 -11.78 -10.73
CA ASP A 67 -4.65 -13.16 -11.14
C ASP A 67 -5.26 -14.01 -10.02
N ILE A 68 -4.89 -13.68 -8.78
CA ILE A 68 -5.39 -14.33 -7.57
C ILE A 68 -6.88 -14.03 -7.39
N ILE A 69 -7.27 -12.76 -7.56
CA ILE A 69 -8.65 -12.30 -7.41
C ILE A 69 -9.55 -12.86 -8.53
N ASP A 70 -9.06 -12.84 -9.77
CA ASP A 70 -9.77 -13.41 -10.92
C ASP A 70 -9.98 -14.93 -10.83
N TYR A 71 -9.04 -15.63 -10.20
CA TYR A 71 -9.20 -17.05 -9.87
C TYR A 71 -10.32 -17.28 -8.85
N PHE A 72 -10.41 -16.45 -7.80
CA PHE A 72 -11.43 -16.61 -6.75
C PHE A 72 -12.85 -16.35 -7.20
N TYR A 73 -13.06 -15.40 -8.12
CA TYR A 73 -14.39 -15.13 -8.65
C TYR A 73 -14.94 -16.24 -9.57
N LYS A 74 -14.08 -17.16 -10.04
CA LYS A 74 -14.49 -18.29 -10.89
C LYS A 74 -14.96 -19.51 -10.10
N VAL A 75 -14.67 -19.58 -8.79
CA VAL A 75 -15.04 -20.72 -7.94
C VAL A 75 -16.47 -20.54 -7.45
N ASP A 76 -17.41 -21.22 -8.09
CA ASP A 76 -18.79 -21.30 -7.62
C ASP A 76 -18.88 -22.20 -6.37
N SER A 77 -19.38 -21.65 -5.27
CA SER A 77 -19.46 -22.36 -4.00
C SER A 77 -20.76 -22.00 -3.28
N ASN A 78 -21.65 -22.96 -3.12
CA ASN A 78 -22.91 -22.81 -2.36
C ASN A 78 -22.71 -22.80 -0.83
N ASP A 79 -21.47 -22.71 -0.33
CA ASP A 79 -21.18 -22.65 1.11
C ASP A 79 -21.29 -21.19 1.61
N PRO A 80 -22.22 -20.89 2.54
CA PRO A 80 -22.38 -19.55 3.10
C PRO A 80 -21.11 -18.98 3.74
N LYS A 81 -20.21 -19.82 4.27
CA LYS A 81 -18.94 -19.36 4.87
C LYS A 81 -17.95 -18.89 3.80
N LEU A 82 -17.91 -19.58 2.67
CA LEU A 82 -17.08 -19.17 1.54
C LEU A 82 -17.58 -17.86 0.94
N GLU A 83 -18.90 -17.66 0.90
CA GLU A 83 -19.50 -16.41 0.41
C GLU A 83 -19.19 -15.21 1.32
N ASP A 84 -19.25 -15.37 2.65
CA ASP A 84 -18.84 -14.34 3.61
C ASP A 84 -17.37 -13.93 3.43
N ILE A 85 -16.48 -14.91 3.23
CA ILE A 85 -15.05 -14.63 3.01
C ILE A 85 -14.82 -13.91 1.67
N LYS A 86 -15.53 -14.29 0.61
CA LYS A 86 -15.48 -13.58 -0.69
C LYS A 86 -15.89 -12.12 -0.55
N GLU A 87 -16.97 -11.84 0.18
CA GLU A 87 -17.42 -10.47 0.44
C GLU A 87 -16.35 -9.67 1.22
N LYS A 88 -15.72 -10.28 2.23
CA LYS A 88 -14.60 -9.68 2.98
C LYS A 88 -13.39 -9.40 2.09
N ILE A 89 -13.02 -10.34 1.21
CA ILE A 89 -11.94 -10.15 0.22
C ILE A 89 -12.25 -8.95 -0.68
N LYS A 90 -13.49 -8.83 -1.16
CA LYS A 90 -13.93 -7.71 -2.01
C LYS A 90 -13.82 -6.36 -1.28
N VAL A 91 -14.24 -6.30 -0.02
CA VAL A 91 -14.11 -5.11 0.82
C VAL A 91 -12.63 -4.78 1.02
N GLN A 92 -11.81 -5.76 1.39
CA GLN A 92 -10.39 -5.55 1.67
C GLN A 92 -9.59 -5.15 0.42
N LYS A 93 -9.97 -5.64 -0.77
CA LYS A 93 -9.42 -5.19 -2.06
C LYS A 93 -9.61 -3.68 -2.24
N ARG A 94 -10.83 -3.18 -2.00
CA ARG A 94 -11.09 -1.72 -2.08
C ARG A 94 -10.23 -0.94 -1.09
N VAL A 95 -10.16 -1.41 0.15
CA VAL A 95 -9.33 -0.78 1.19
C VAL A 95 -7.85 -0.74 0.79
N TYR A 96 -7.32 -1.84 0.23
CA TYR A 96 -5.96 -1.85 -0.32
C TYR A 96 -5.78 -0.81 -1.43
N ASN A 97 -6.68 -0.79 -2.41
CA ASN A 97 -6.63 0.14 -3.53
C ASN A 97 -6.69 1.61 -3.08
N ASP A 98 -7.50 1.90 -2.06
CA ASP A 98 -7.59 3.25 -1.47
C ASP A 98 -6.26 3.68 -0.86
N TYR A 99 -5.57 2.80 -0.13
CA TYR A 99 -4.25 3.10 0.41
C TYR A 99 -3.16 3.24 -0.66
N VAL A 100 -3.19 2.39 -1.69
CA VAL A 100 -2.26 2.50 -2.83
C VAL A 100 -2.46 3.83 -3.52
N LEU A 101 -3.71 4.20 -3.81
CA LEU A 101 -4.04 5.47 -4.44
C LEU A 101 -3.61 6.67 -3.57
N ALA A 102 -3.83 6.60 -2.25
CA ALA A 102 -3.41 7.65 -1.34
C ALA A 102 -1.88 7.83 -1.33
N LEU A 103 -1.13 6.74 -1.25
CA LEU A 103 0.34 6.75 -1.31
C LEU A 103 0.82 7.30 -2.66
N ASP A 104 0.31 6.77 -3.77
CA ASP A 104 0.69 7.17 -5.11
C ASP A 104 0.41 8.65 -5.36
N ASN A 105 -0.79 9.13 -5.01
CA ASN A 105 -1.14 10.54 -5.12
C ASN A 105 -0.18 11.42 -4.30
N LYS A 106 0.11 11.04 -3.05
CA LYS A 106 1.09 11.77 -2.22
C LYS A 106 2.46 11.80 -2.89
N THR A 107 2.96 10.68 -3.39
CA THR A 107 4.29 10.65 -4.05
C THR A 107 4.36 11.48 -5.33
N MET A 108 3.22 11.82 -5.95
CA MET A 108 3.17 12.65 -7.15
C MET A 108 2.97 14.14 -6.86
N LEU A 109 2.43 14.50 -5.69
CA LEU A 109 2.12 15.89 -5.35
C LEU A 109 3.31 16.63 -4.75
N PHE A 110 3.45 17.91 -5.07
CA PHE A 110 4.39 18.79 -4.39
C PHE A 110 3.89 19.12 -2.97
N PRO A 111 4.75 19.16 -1.94
CA PRO A 111 6.22 18.99 -1.97
C PRO A 111 6.72 17.54 -1.72
N PHE A 112 5.81 16.59 -1.58
CA PHE A 112 6.09 15.20 -1.26
C PHE A 112 6.90 14.48 -2.34
N ASN A 113 6.67 14.80 -3.62
CA ASN A 113 7.37 14.21 -4.76
C ASN A 113 8.90 14.36 -4.71
N LEU A 114 9.41 15.46 -4.13
CA LEU A 114 10.86 15.68 -3.96
C LEU A 114 11.45 14.68 -2.97
N VAL A 115 10.82 14.54 -1.80
CA VAL A 115 11.24 13.61 -0.75
C VAL A 115 11.02 12.17 -1.23
N ALA A 116 9.88 11.89 -1.87
CA ALA A 116 9.57 10.59 -2.45
C ALA A 116 10.66 10.12 -3.42
N SER A 117 11.07 10.99 -4.36
CA SER A 117 12.13 10.68 -5.33
C SER A 117 13.48 10.46 -4.66
N PHE A 118 13.84 11.29 -3.67
CA PHE A 118 15.12 11.17 -2.97
C PHE A 118 15.24 9.88 -2.14
N PHE A 119 14.15 9.45 -1.51
CA PHE A 119 14.11 8.25 -0.66
C PHE A 119 13.58 7.00 -1.39
N GLY A 120 13.39 7.05 -2.71
CA GLY A 120 13.03 5.89 -3.52
C GLY A 120 11.59 5.38 -3.29
N PHE A 121 10.66 6.25 -2.92
CA PHE A 121 9.24 5.91 -2.89
C PHE A 121 8.73 5.78 -4.34
N SER A 122 8.54 4.53 -4.78
CA SER A 122 7.95 4.20 -6.07
C SER A 122 6.44 3.99 -5.98
N LYS A 123 5.77 4.03 -7.14
CA LYS A 123 4.36 3.64 -7.25
C LYS A 123 4.17 2.18 -6.86
N TRP A 124 3.05 1.88 -6.21
CA TRP A 124 2.67 0.51 -5.83
C TRP A 124 1.72 -0.11 -6.86
N PRO A 125 1.70 -1.44 -7.02
CA PRO A 125 0.76 -2.10 -7.92
C PRO A 125 -0.69 -1.83 -7.47
N TYR A 126 -1.52 -1.37 -8.40
CA TYR A 126 -2.93 -1.08 -8.20
C TYR A 126 -3.77 -2.25 -8.73
N PHE A 127 -4.78 -2.73 -7.99
CA PHE A 127 -5.69 -3.74 -8.52
C PHE A 127 -6.78 -3.05 -9.32
N ARG A 128 -6.87 -3.31 -10.62
CA ARG A 128 -7.94 -2.74 -11.43
C ARG A 128 -9.20 -3.57 -11.25
N ASP A 129 -10.33 -2.97 -11.60
CA ASP A 129 -11.64 -3.63 -11.62
C ASP A 129 -11.86 -4.34 -12.96
#